data_AF-A0A1G9RY92-F1
#
_entry.id   AF-A0A1G9RY92-F1
#
_cell.length_a   1.000
_cell.length_b   1.000
_cell.length_c   1.000
_cell.angle_alpha   90.00
_cell.angle_beta   90.00
_cell.angle_gamma   90.00
#
_symmetry.space_group_name_H-M   'P 1'
#
loop_
_entity.id
_entity.type
_entity.pdbx_description
1 polymer ?
#
loop_
_entity_poly.entity_id
_entity_poly.type
_entity_poly.pdbx_seq_one_letter_code
_entity_poly.pdbx_strand_id
1 'polypeptide(L)' 'MKTLKLDNDQISLIKKSINQYSKEIETEYLRLVNTSITPEQRKEHTQQRELIDGLVAKLDKK' A
#
# COMPACT_ATOMS: atom_id res chain seq x y z
N MET A 1 -6.93 13.98 -32.41
CA MET A 1 -6.67 14.19 -30.97
C MET A 1 -5.92 15.50 -30.79
N LYS A 2 -6.36 16.40 -29.91
CA LYS A 2 -5.60 17.63 -29.59
C LYS A 2 -4.55 17.28 -28.55
N THR A 3 -3.27 17.46 -28.86
CA THR A 3 -2.15 17.25 -27.92
C THR A 3 -2.01 18.49 -27.05
N LEU A 4 -2.23 18.36 -25.74
CA LEU A 4 -2.00 19.44 -24.80
C LEU A 4 -0.48 19.55 -24.57
N LYS A 5 0.14 20.67 -24.97
CA LYS A 5 1.53 20.98 -24.62
C LYS A 5 1.54 21.65 -23.25
N LEU A 6 1.95 20.90 -22.23
CA LEU A 6 2.18 21.41 -20.89
C LEU A 6 3.65 21.82 -20.74
N ASP A 7 3.90 22.88 -20.01
CA ASP A 7 5.27 23.23 -19.61
C ASP A 7 5.77 22.34 -18.45
N ASN A 8 7.07 22.41 -18.17
CA ASN A 8 7.71 21.57 -17.16
C ASN A 8 7.16 21.81 -15.74
N ASP A 9 6.74 23.04 -15.42
CA ASP A 9 6.23 23.40 -14.10
C ASP A 9 4.82 22.83 -13.90
N GLN A 10 3.97 22.90 -14.92
CA GLN A 10 2.65 22.28 -14.96
C GLN A 10 2.75 20.75 -14.83
N ILE A 11 3.68 20.12 -15.55
CA ILE A 11 3.93 18.67 -15.45
C ILE A 11 4.39 18.31 -14.03
N SER A 12 5.27 19.10 -13.43
CA SER A 12 5.77 18.89 -12.08
C SER A 12 4.66 18.99 -11.02
N LEU A 13 3.81 20.01 -11.12
CA LEU A 13 2.64 20.19 -10.26
C LEU A 13 1.66 19.01 -10.38
N ILE A 14 1.35 18.58 -11.60
CA ILE A 14 0.47 17.43 -11.84
C ILE A 14 1.07 16.17 -11.20
N LYS A 15 2.37 15.90 -11.39
CA LYS A 15 3.04 14.75 -10.77
C LYS A 15 2.98 14.80 -9.25
N LYS A 16 3.19 15.99 -8.65
CA LYS A 16 3.10 16.16 -7.20
C LYS A 16 1.69 15.87 -6.68
N SER A 17 0.66 16.40 -7.35
CA SER A 17 -0.74 16.16 -7.00
C SER A 17 -1.13 14.69 -7.13
N ILE A 18 -0.71 14.01 -8.21
CA ILE A 18 -0.93 12.56 -8.38
C ILE A 18 -0.28 11.77 -7.24
N ASN A 19 1.00 12.05 -6.94
CA ASN A 19 1.72 11.36 -5.87
C ASN A 19 1.07 11.58 -4.51
N GLN A 20 0.56 12.78 -4.23
CA GLN A 20 -0.16 13.06 -3.00
C GLN A 20 -1.48 12.30 -2.93
N TYR A 21 -2.28 12.34 -3.99
CA TYR A 21 -3.55 11.61 -4.06
C TYR A 21 -3.37 10.09 -3.91
N SER A 22 -2.34 9.51 -4.54
CA SER A 22 -2.02 8.09 -4.38
C SER A 22 -1.67 7.73 -2.94
N LYS A 23 -0.89 8.56 -2.23
CA LYS A 23 -0.57 8.35 -0.81
C LYS A 23 -1.81 8.45 0.09
N GLU A 24 -2.70 9.40 -0.19
CA GLU A 24 -3.94 9.58 0.56
C GLU A 24 -4.86 8.36 0.38
N ILE A 25 -5.02 7.85 -0.84
CA ILE A 25 -5.77 6.61 -1.11
C ILE A 25 -5.15 5.42 -0.38
N GLU A 26 -3.83 5.25 -0.46
CA GLU A 26 -3.14 4.14 0.20
C GLU A 26 -3.34 4.18 1.72
N THR A 27 -3.23 5.37 2.31
CA THR A 27 -3.45 5.58 3.74
C THR A 27 -4.89 5.24 4.13
N GLU A 28 -5.88 5.69 3.35
CA GLU A 28 -7.28 5.41 3.62
C GLU A 28 -7.61 3.92 3.43
N TYR A 29 -7.05 3.27 2.41
CA TYR A 29 -7.17 1.82 2.21
C TYR A 29 -6.59 1.05 3.41
N LEU A 30 -5.40 1.39 3.86
CA LEU A 30 -4.77 0.77 5.03
C LEU A 30 -5.56 1.04 6.30
N ARG A 31 -6.14 2.24 6.46
CA ARG A 31 -7.03 2.58 7.58
C ARG A 31 -8.26 1.69 7.56
N LEU A 32 -8.94 1.61 6.42
CA LEU A 32 -10.14 0.80 6.24
C LEU A 32 -9.85 -0.67 6.53
N VAL A 33 -8.82 -1.25 5.92
CA VAL A 33 -8.40 -2.64 6.20
C VAL A 33 -8.13 -2.85 7.69
N ASN A 34 -7.45 -1.92 8.36
CA ASN A 34 -7.18 -2.01 9.80
C ASN A 34 -8.41 -1.79 10.69
N THR A 35 -9.39 -1.01 10.25
CA THR A 35 -10.66 -0.81 10.98
C THR A 35 -11.69 -1.90 10.70
N SER A 36 -11.60 -2.58 9.56
CA SER A 36 -12.51 -3.63 9.13
C SER A 36 -12.12 -5.02 9.66
N ILE A 37 -10.94 -5.15 10.27
CA ILE A 37 -10.53 -6.38 10.98
C ILE A 37 -10.82 -6.25 12.47
N THR A 38 -11.57 -7.21 13.03
CA THR A 38 -11.78 -7.28 14.48
C THR A 38 -10.46 -7.61 15.19
N PRO A 39 -10.32 -7.36 16.50
CA PRO A 39 -9.14 -7.77 17.27
C PRO A 39 -8.81 -9.26 17.12
N GLU A 40 -9.84 -10.11 17.00
CA GLU A 40 -9.71 -11.55 16.77
C GLU A 40 -9.12 -11.85 15.39
N GLN A 41 -9.62 -11.19 14.34
CA GLN A 41 -9.08 -11.33 12.99
C GLN A 41 -7.65 -10.81 12.89
N ARG A 42 -7.32 -9.71 13.57
CA ARG A 42 -5.94 -9.20 13.66
C ARG A 42 -5.02 -10.21 14.35
N LYS A 43 -5.50 -10.88 15.42
CA LYS A 43 -4.75 -11.93 16.11
C LYS A 43 -4.51 -13.14 15.19
N GLU A 44 -5.54 -13.57 14.46
CA GLU A 44 -5.44 -14.65 13.48
C GLU A 44 -4.44 -14.32 12.36
N HIS A 45 -4.53 -13.13 11.77
CA HIS A 45 -3.58 -12.67 10.75
C HIS A 45 -2.14 -12.59 11.26
N THR A 46 -1.94 -12.17 12.51
CA THR A 46 -0.61 -12.14 13.13
C THR A 46 -0.05 -13.55 13.27
N GLN A 47 -0.85 -14.51 13.75
CA GLN A 47 -0.45 -15.91 13.86
C GLN A 47 -0.14 -16.55 12.50
N GLN A 48 -0.97 -16.28 11.48
CA GLN A 48 -0.72 -16.76 10.12
C GLN A 48 0.59 -16.21 9.56
N ARG A 49 0.90 -14.93 9.81
CA ARG A 49 2.16 -14.31 9.38
C ARG A 49 3.38 -14.95 10.04
N GLU A 50 3.36 -15.14 11.36
CA GLU A 50 4.46 -15.81 12.08
C GLU A 50 4.71 -17.23 11.54
N LEU A 51 3.65 -17.95 11.20
CA LEU A 51 3.75 -19.29 10.63
C LEU A 51 4.39 -19.27 9.24
N ILE A 52 4.01 -18.29 8.39
CA ILE A 52 4.63 -18.09 7.08
C ILE A 52 6.11 -17.72 7.21
N ASP A 53 6.45 -16.77 8.07
CA ASP A 53 7.84 -16.36 8.31
C ASP A 53 8.70 -17.54 8.80
N GLY A 54 8.15 -18.40 9.66
CA GLY A 54 8.80 -19.64 10.09
C GLY A 54 8.98 -20.68 8.97
N LEU A 55 8.05 -20.76 8.02
CA LEU A 55 8.17 -21.63 6.84
C LEU A 55 9.23 -21.11 5.87
N VAL A 56 9.26 -19.80 5.61
CA VAL A 56 10.28 -19.14 4.78
C VAL A 56 11.67 -19.37 5.37
N ALA A 57 11.85 -19.14 6.68
CA ALA A 57 13.11 -19.37 7.36
C ALA A 57 13.58 -20.85 7.33
N LYS A 58 12.66 -21.81 7.21
CA LYS A 58 12.99 -23.24 7.03
C LYS A 58 13.36 -23.56 5.58
N LEU A 59 12.74 -22.89 4.61
CA LEU A 59 13.05 -23.04 3.19
C LEU A 59 14.42 -22.42 2.84
N ASP A 60 14.75 -21.26 3.42
CA ASP A 60 16.03 -20.57 3.22
C ASP A 60 17.22 -21.29 3.88
N LYS A 61 16.95 -22.27 4.76
CA LYS A 61 17.98 -23.12 5.41
C LYS A 61 18.32 -24.39 4.63
N LYS A 62 17.77 -24.57 3.42
CA LYS A 62 18.08 -25.68 2.50
C LYS A 62 18.99 -25.22 1.38
#